data_AF-A0A935LQV9-F1
#
_entry.id   AF-A0A935LQV9-F1
#
_cell.length_a   1.000
_cell.length_b   1.000
_cell.length_c   1.000
_cell.angle_alpha   90.00
_cell.angle_beta   90.00
_cell.angle_gamma   90.00
#
_symmetry.space_group_name_H-M   'P 1'
#
loop_
_entity.id
_entity.type
_entity.pdbx_description
1 polymer ?
#
loop_
_entity_poly.entity_id
_entity_poly.type
_entity_poly.pdbx_seq_one_letter_code
_entity_poly.pdbx_strand_id
1 'polypeptide(L)'
;MLDKKLFFLDEIPDLRLVDYRIIVFTAIKNNEIEWAEKFINESVSLIKEESRDNIINFGYAILMFHKKNYSGSLDHISLIQHELLPITIDIYILKSKIFYELGFLDTAKSVSDSLRHFIKNNKVLSDILKNSLRSFYNFFSALLRLNENYNEIKLKKLLSDTESINWTWNKIWLIEKTNELLPVSGKKQPLKK
;
A
#
# COMPACT_ATOMS: atom_id res chain seq x y z
N MET A 1 -0.66 -5.96 -21.86
CA MET A 1 -1.80 -5.07 -22.11
C MET A 1 -3.00 -5.75 -21.50
N LEU A 2 -3.57 -5.22 -20.42
CA LEU A 2 -4.92 -5.63 -20.06
C LEU A 2 -5.81 -5.22 -21.23
N ASP A 3 -6.64 -6.13 -21.73
CA ASP A 3 -7.69 -5.77 -22.67
C ASP A 3 -8.58 -4.74 -21.99
N LYS A 4 -8.46 -3.48 -22.44
CA LYS A 4 -9.26 -2.32 -22.00
C LYS A 4 -10.78 -2.50 -22.22
N LYS A 5 -11.20 -3.70 -22.64
CA LYS A 5 -12.57 -4.14 -22.91
C LYS A 5 -13.16 -5.03 -21.81
N LEU A 6 -12.44 -5.36 -20.74
CA LEU A 6 -12.94 -6.28 -19.70
C LEU A 6 -13.75 -5.63 -18.58
N PHE A 7 -13.88 -4.29 -18.57
CA PHE A 7 -14.73 -3.56 -17.63
C PHE A 7 -15.57 -2.52 -18.39
N PHE A 8 -16.67 -2.95 -18.99
CA PHE A 8 -17.73 -2.03 -19.37
C PHE A 8 -18.46 -1.62 -18.08
N LEU A 9 -18.20 -0.40 -17.61
CA LEU A 9 -18.84 0.20 -16.44
C LEU A 9 -20.39 0.13 -16.53
N ASP A 10 -20.92 0.13 -17.75
CA ASP A 10 -22.35 0.04 -18.07
C ASP A 10 -22.99 -1.32 -17.74
N GLU A 11 -22.19 -2.37 -17.50
CA GLU A 11 -22.66 -3.74 -17.21
C GLU A 11 -22.58 -4.12 -15.71
N ILE A 12 -22.07 -3.24 -14.85
CA ILE A 12 -21.89 -3.51 -13.41
C ILE A 12 -22.88 -2.65 -12.60
N PRO A 13 -24.05 -3.18 -12.21
CA PRO A 13 -25.08 -2.40 -11.52
C PRO A 13 -24.68 -1.98 -10.09
N ASP A 14 -23.73 -2.69 -9.46
CA ASP A 14 -23.15 -2.33 -8.15
C ASP A 14 -21.68 -2.76 -8.13
N LEU A 15 -20.77 -1.79 -8.18
CA LEU A 15 -19.33 -2.07 -8.17
C LEU A 15 -18.89 -2.42 -6.75
N ARG A 16 -18.58 -3.69 -6.52
CA ARG A 16 -18.10 -4.14 -5.20
C ARG A 16 -16.77 -3.45 -4.89
N LEU A 17 -16.60 -3.06 -3.63
CA LEU A 17 -15.35 -2.47 -3.12
C LEU A 17 -14.09 -3.25 -3.52
N VAL A 18 -14.16 -4.58 -3.45
CA VAL A 18 -13.01 -5.44 -3.78
C VAL A 18 -12.62 -5.30 -5.25
N ASP A 19 -13.59 -5.17 -6.16
CA ASP A 19 -13.34 -5.01 -7.58
C ASP A 19 -12.77 -3.63 -7.88
N TYR A 20 -13.37 -2.56 -7.33
CA TYR A 20 -12.84 -1.20 -7.41
C TYR A 20 -11.37 -1.15 -7.01
N ARG A 21 -11.05 -1.73 -5.84
CA ARG A 21 -9.70 -1.79 -5.28
C ARG A 21 -8.73 -2.49 -6.23
N ILE A 22 -9.11 -3.67 -6.76
CA ILE A 22 -8.27 -4.44 -7.69
C ILE A 22 -8.00 -3.63 -8.96
N ILE A 23 -9.02 -2.98 -9.51
CA ILE A 23 -8.92 -2.19 -10.74
C ILE A 23 -7.96 -1.01 -10.54
N VAL A 24 -8.14 -0.21 -9.49
CA VAL A 24 -7.27 0.93 -9.18
C VAL A 24 -5.82 0.47 -8.99
N PHE A 25 -5.57 -0.55 -8.16
CA PHE A 25 -4.22 -1.07 -7.95
C PHE A 25 -3.59 -1.60 -9.24
N THR A 26 -4.38 -2.28 -10.08
CA THR A 26 -3.88 -2.86 -11.34
C THR A 26 -3.51 -1.77 -12.34
N ALA A 27 -4.35 -0.74 -12.51
CA ALA A 27 -4.07 0.37 -13.40
C ALA A 27 -2.80 1.14 -12.97
N ILE A 28 -2.71 1.46 -11.67
CA ILE A 28 -1.56 2.15 -11.10
C ILE A 28 -0.29 1.30 -11.25
N LYS A 29 -0.37 -0.01 -11.01
CA LYS A 29 0.75 -0.95 -11.20
C LYS A 29 1.28 -0.97 -12.63
N ASN A 30 0.39 -0.86 -13.60
CA ASN A 30 0.76 -0.81 -15.02
C ASN A 30 1.13 0.61 -15.49
N ASN A 31 1.24 1.57 -14.57
CA ASN A 31 1.53 2.97 -14.84
C ASN A 31 0.49 3.64 -15.78
N GLU A 32 -0.76 3.15 -15.78
CA GLU A 32 -1.87 3.72 -16.54
C GLU A 32 -2.56 4.85 -15.73
N ILE A 33 -1.82 5.92 -15.46
CA ILE A 33 -2.19 6.97 -14.48
C ILE A 33 -3.44 7.75 -14.90
N GLU A 34 -3.50 8.20 -16.15
CA GLU A 34 -4.65 8.94 -16.69
C GLU A 34 -5.92 8.08 -16.66
N TRP A 35 -5.77 6.79 -16.97
CA TRP A 35 -6.89 5.85 -16.93
C TRP A 35 -7.35 5.61 -15.49
N ALA A 36 -6.42 5.44 -14.55
CA ALA A 36 -6.75 5.28 -13.14
C ALA A 36 -7.52 6.49 -12.60
N GLU A 37 -7.08 7.70 -12.94
CA GLU A 37 -7.74 8.95 -12.55
C GLU A 37 -9.15 9.06 -13.15
N LYS A 38 -9.31 8.73 -14.43
CA LYS A 38 -10.62 8.63 -15.09
C LYS A 38 -11.52 7.62 -14.39
N PHE A 39 -11.03 6.41 -14.14
CA PHE A 39 -11.77 5.35 -13.47
C PHE A 39 -12.21 5.76 -12.06
N ILE A 40 -11.33 6.38 -11.26
CA ILE A 40 -11.65 6.85 -9.90
C ILE A 40 -12.86 7.79 -9.92
N ASN A 41 -12.89 8.72 -10.88
CA ASN A 41 -13.98 9.70 -11.00
C ASN A 41 -15.27 9.10 -11.58
N GLU A 42 -15.18 8.21 -12.58
CA GLU A 42 -16.35 7.68 -13.29
C GLU A 42 -17.04 6.54 -12.54
N SER A 43 -16.27 5.72 -11.81
CA SER A 43 -16.79 4.57 -11.06
C SER A 43 -17.68 4.95 -9.87
N VAL A 44 -17.65 6.21 -9.43
CA VAL A 44 -18.41 6.70 -8.27
C VAL A 44 -19.92 6.51 -8.43
N SER A 45 -20.44 6.63 -9.65
CA SER A 45 -21.87 6.46 -9.95
C SER A 45 -22.35 5.04 -9.67
N LEU A 46 -21.46 4.05 -9.78
CA LEU A 46 -21.71 2.62 -9.56
C LEU A 46 -21.55 2.19 -8.10
N ILE A 47 -21.23 3.13 -7.21
CA ILE A 47 -21.03 2.90 -5.78
C ILE A 47 -22.18 3.54 -5.01
N LYS A 48 -22.60 2.86 -3.94
CA LYS A 48 -23.60 3.38 -2.99
C LYS A 48 -23.21 4.77 -2.50
N GLU A 49 -24.18 5.68 -2.48
CA GLU A 49 -23.99 7.10 -2.19
C GLU A 49 -23.19 7.36 -0.91
N GLU A 50 -23.50 6.62 0.16
CA GLU A 50 -22.84 6.67 1.47
C GLU A 50 -21.33 6.35 1.46
N SER A 51 -20.84 5.65 0.43
CA SER A 51 -19.44 5.21 0.32
C SER A 51 -18.64 5.99 -0.74
N ARG A 52 -19.30 6.82 -1.56
CA ARG A 52 -18.69 7.48 -2.74
C ARG A 52 -17.44 8.28 -2.38
N ASP A 53 -17.55 9.17 -1.40
CA ASP A 53 -16.45 10.04 -0.99
C ASP A 53 -15.26 9.25 -0.44
N ASN A 54 -15.53 8.22 0.38
CA ASN A 54 -14.48 7.38 0.94
C ASN A 54 -13.73 6.62 -0.16
N ILE A 55 -14.44 6.14 -1.18
CA ILE A 55 -13.83 5.40 -2.28
C ILE A 55 -13.03 6.30 -3.19
N ILE A 56 -13.55 7.48 -3.54
CA ILE A 56 -12.82 8.47 -4.32
C ILE A 56 -11.52 8.84 -3.59
N ASN A 57 -11.61 9.20 -2.31
CA ASN A 57 -10.45 9.57 -1.52
C ASN A 57 -9.46 8.41 -1.36
N PHE A 58 -9.94 7.18 -1.21
CA PHE A 58 -9.09 6.00 -1.18
C PHE A 58 -8.33 5.81 -2.51
N GLY A 59 -9.02 5.93 -3.66
CA GLY A 59 -8.40 5.84 -4.97
C GLY A 59 -7.33 6.90 -5.19
N TYR A 60 -7.64 8.17 -4.86
CA TYR A 60 -6.68 9.26 -4.96
C TYR A 60 -5.51 9.11 -3.98
N ALA A 61 -5.72 8.58 -2.78
CA ALA A 61 -4.63 8.29 -1.85
C ALA A 61 -3.60 7.33 -2.48
N ILE A 62 -4.06 6.23 -3.09
CA ILE A 62 -3.17 5.28 -3.78
C ILE A 62 -2.48 5.95 -4.97
N LEU A 63 -3.23 6.73 -5.76
CA LEU A 63 -2.71 7.44 -6.93
C LEU A 63 -1.62 8.45 -6.55
N MET A 64 -1.85 9.25 -5.51
CA MET A 64 -0.90 10.24 -5.01
C MET A 64 0.35 9.57 -4.45
N PHE A 65 0.21 8.47 -3.72
CA PHE A 65 1.35 7.68 -3.26
C PHE A 65 2.21 7.20 -4.44
N HIS A 66 1.60 6.68 -5.50
CA HIS A 66 2.33 6.25 -6.70
C HIS A 66 3.01 7.41 -7.43
N LYS A 67 2.35 8.57 -7.48
CA LYS A 67 2.94 9.83 -7.98
C LYS A 67 4.03 10.41 -7.06
N LYS A 68 4.40 9.72 -5.97
CA LYS A 68 5.33 10.17 -4.91
C LYS A 68 4.89 11.46 -4.21
N ASN A 69 3.61 11.82 -4.33
CA ASN A 69 3.00 12.93 -3.60
C ASN A 69 2.47 12.40 -2.25
N TYR A 70 3.38 12.23 -1.30
CA TYR A 70 3.06 11.62 -0.01
C TYR A 70 2.15 12.49 0.87
N SER A 71 2.32 13.82 0.84
CA SER A 71 1.44 14.74 1.57
C SER A 71 0.03 14.71 1.00
N GLY A 72 -0.13 14.84 -0.32
CA GLY A 72 -1.44 14.73 -0.97
C GLY A 72 -2.11 13.38 -0.74
N SER A 73 -1.32 12.31 -0.63
CA SER A 73 -1.85 11.00 -0.23
C SER A 73 -2.40 11.01 1.20
N LEU A 74 -1.74 11.65 2.16
CA LEU A 74 -2.23 11.80 3.53
C LEU A 74 -3.47 12.70 3.60
N ASP A 75 -3.52 13.76 2.80
CA ASP A 75 -4.67 14.67 2.72
C ASP A 75 -5.93 13.89 2.32
N HIS A 76 -5.87 13.08 1.26
CA HIS A 76 -6.99 12.23 0.87
C HIS A 76 -7.34 11.18 1.93
N ILE A 77 -6.34 10.56 2.56
CA ILE A 77 -6.60 9.61 3.65
C ILE A 77 -7.35 10.27 4.82
N SER A 78 -7.07 11.54 5.11
CA SER A 78 -7.71 12.28 6.20
C SER A 78 -9.21 12.55 5.97
N LEU A 79 -9.65 12.51 4.71
CA LEU A 79 -11.04 12.75 4.32
C LEU A 79 -11.91 11.49 4.39
N ILE A 80 -11.34 10.31 4.65
CA ILE A 80 -12.06 9.04 4.72
C ILE A 80 -12.72 8.92 6.11
N GLN A 81 -14.06 8.94 6.15
CA GLN A 81 -14.84 8.98 7.40
C GLN A 81 -15.32 7.60 7.88
N HIS A 82 -15.63 6.70 6.94
CA HIS A 82 -16.12 5.35 7.24
C HIS A 82 -15.25 4.33 6.53
N GLU A 83 -14.45 3.60 7.31
CA GLU A 83 -13.56 2.63 6.73
C GLU A 83 -14.21 1.24 6.69
N LEU A 84 -14.53 0.78 5.48
CA LEU A 84 -14.80 -0.64 5.25
C LEU A 84 -13.50 -1.42 5.50
N LEU A 85 -13.61 -2.59 6.15
CA LEU A 85 -12.46 -3.36 6.64
C LEU A 85 -11.30 -3.51 5.63
N PRO A 86 -11.51 -3.80 4.33
CA PRO A 86 -10.41 -3.85 3.36
C PRO A 86 -9.68 -2.52 3.19
N ILE A 87 -10.41 -1.40 3.18
CA ILE A 87 -9.84 -0.04 3.04
C ILE A 87 -9.04 0.32 4.29
N THR A 88 -9.55 0.04 5.49
CA THR A 88 -8.80 0.25 6.75
C THR A 88 -7.41 -0.38 6.69
N ILE A 89 -7.34 -1.63 6.25
CA ILE A 89 -6.09 -2.38 6.18
C ILE A 89 -5.13 -1.73 5.19
N ASP A 90 -5.63 -1.34 4.01
CA ASP A 90 -4.80 -0.66 3.01
C ASP A 90 -4.33 0.71 3.50
N ILE A 91 -5.16 1.48 4.20
CA ILE A 91 -4.78 2.77 4.77
C ILE A 91 -3.64 2.60 5.77
N TYR A 92 -3.69 1.59 6.65
CA TYR A 92 -2.59 1.30 7.57
C TYR A 92 -1.29 0.97 6.84
N ILE A 93 -1.36 0.11 5.82
CA ILE A 93 -0.21 -0.24 4.99
C ILE A 93 0.33 1.01 4.27
N LEU A 94 -0.56 1.81 3.69
CA LEU A 94 -0.22 2.99 2.91
C LEU A 94 0.42 4.07 3.78
N LYS A 95 -0.16 4.38 4.95
CA LYS A 95 0.44 5.30 5.94
C LYS A 95 1.82 4.81 6.39
N SER A 96 1.99 3.52 6.65
CA SER A 96 3.28 2.95 7.04
C SER A 96 4.35 3.23 5.96
N LYS A 97 4.01 3.00 4.69
CA LYS A 97 4.90 3.28 3.55
C LYS A 97 5.16 4.78 3.38
N ILE A 98 4.12 5.62 3.48
CA ILE A 98 4.25 7.08 3.38
C ILE A 98 5.24 7.61 4.41
N PHE A 99 5.06 7.26 5.69
CA PHE A 99 5.96 7.75 6.74
C PHE A 99 7.38 7.23 6.57
N TYR A 100 7.57 6.02 6.03
CA TYR A 100 8.89 5.54 5.64
C TYR A 100 9.53 6.41 4.56
N GLU A 101 8.80 6.70 3.48
CA GLU A 101 9.30 7.50 2.34
C GLU A 101 9.62 8.96 2.76
N LEU A 102 8.85 9.50 3.69
CA LEU A 102 9.11 10.82 4.30
C LEU A 102 10.29 10.82 5.29
N GLY A 103 10.86 9.66 5.63
CA GLY A 103 11.93 9.52 6.61
C GLY A 103 11.47 9.58 8.07
N PHE A 104 10.16 9.62 8.33
CA PHE A 104 9.58 9.59 9.67
C PHE A 104 9.46 8.14 10.18
N LEU A 105 10.61 7.50 10.42
CA LEU A 105 10.70 6.06 10.71
C LEU A 105 10.00 5.65 12.00
N ASP A 106 10.08 6.46 13.06
CA ASP A 106 9.35 6.22 14.32
C ASP A 106 7.84 6.26 14.12
N THR A 107 7.34 7.20 13.33
CA THR A 107 5.91 7.29 12.97
C THR A 107 5.50 6.09 12.11
N ALA A 108 6.33 5.71 11.13
CA ALA A 108 6.08 4.53 10.31
C ALA A 108 5.99 3.25 11.15
N LYS A 109 6.87 3.09 12.13
CA LYS A 109 6.86 2.01 13.12
C LYS A 109 5.58 2.03 13.95
N SER A 110 5.21 3.19 14.50
CA SER A 110 3.99 3.34 15.31
C SER A 110 2.73 2.93 14.54
N VAL A 111 2.59 3.37 13.28
CA VAL A 111 1.46 2.99 12.43
C VAL A 111 1.46 1.48 12.13
N SER A 112 2.63 0.90 11.84
CA SER A 112 2.77 -0.54 11.61
C SER A 112 2.41 -1.36 12.87
N ASP A 113 2.76 -0.89 14.06
CA ASP A 113 2.35 -1.50 15.33
C ASP A 113 0.82 -1.41 15.53
N SER A 114 0.20 -0.27 15.20
CA SER A 114 -1.26 -0.13 15.20
C SER A 114 -1.93 -1.13 14.26
N LEU A 115 -1.40 -1.34 13.05
CA LEU A 115 -1.88 -2.36 12.12
C LEU A 115 -1.82 -3.76 12.76
N ARG A 116 -0.72 -4.12 13.42
CA ARG A 116 -0.59 -5.40 14.12
C ARG A 116 -1.64 -5.58 15.21
N HIS A 117 -1.91 -4.55 16.00
CA HIS A 117 -2.95 -4.58 17.03
C HIS A 117 -4.34 -4.72 16.41
N PHE A 118 -4.62 -3.98 15.34
CA PHE A 118 -5.86 -4.08 14.58
C PHE A 118 -6.11 -5.50 14.07
N ILE A 119 -5.11 -6.13 13.44
CA ILE A 119 -5.19 -7.50 12.92
C ILE A 119 -5.47 -8.50 14.04
N LYS A 120 -4.77 -8.37 15.18
CA LYS A 120 -4.90 -9.28 16.32
C LYS A 120 -6.31 -9.25 16.91
N ASN A 121 -6.90 -8.06 17.01
CA ASN A 121 -8.19 -7.86 17.67
C ASN A 121 -9.38 -8.07 16.74
N ASN A 122 -9.18 -8.11 15.43
CA ASN A 122 -10.25 -8.28 14.46
C ASN A 122 -10.64 -9.76 14.28
N LYS A 123 -11.86 -10.12 14.72
CA LYS A 123 -12.41 -11.48 14.63
C LYS A 123 -12.97 -11.83 13.24
N VAL A 124 -13.23 -10.83 12.40
CA VAL A 124 -13.82 -11.01 11.05
C VAL A 124 -12.77 -11.44 10.03
N LEU A 125 -11.50 -11.05 10.22
CA LEU A 125 -10.43 -11.43 9.31
C LEU A 125 -10.17 -12.94 9.31
N SER A 126 -10.13 -13.52 8.11
CA SER A 126 -9.72 -14.91 7.91
C SER A 126 -8.26 -15.11 8.34
N ASP A 127 -7.92 -16.34 8.75
CA ASP A 127 -6.55 -16.66 9.15
C ASP A 127 -5.54 -16.47 8.01
N ILE A 128 -5.97 -16.75 6.77
CA ILE A 128 -5.15 -16.51 5.57
C ILE A 128 -4.79 -15.02 5.46
N LEU A 129 -5.77 -14.13 5.61
CA LEU A 129 -5.54 -12.69 5.53
C LEU A 129 -4.71 -12.20 6.72
N LYS A 130 -5.00 -12.66 7.94
CA LYS A 130 -4.19 -12.34 9.14
C LYS A 130 -2.73 -12.73 8.96
N ASN A 131 -2.47 -13.92 8.42
CA ASN A 131 -1.12 -14.40 8.16
C ASN A 131 -0.40 -13.55 7.11
N SER A 132 -1.08 -13.19 6.01
CA SER A 132 -0.53 -12.29 4.99
C SER A 132 -0.14 -10.93 5.55
N LEU A 133 -1.03 -10.32 6.36
CA LEU A 133 -0.77 -9.02 6.98
C LEU A 133 0.30 -9.07 8.06
N ARG A 134 0.36 -10.16 8.83
CA ARG A 134 1.45 -10.40 9.80
C ARG A 134 2.79 -10.53 9.09
N SER A 135 2.82 -11.21 7.94
CA SER A 135 4.02 -11.27 7.10
C SER A 135 4.46 -9.86 6.70
N PHE A 136 3.57 -9.05 6.11
CA PHE A 136 3.88 -7.66 5.78
C PHE A 136 4.47 -6.89 6.98
N TYR A 137 3.80 -6.94 8.14
CA TYR A 137 4.28 -6.29 9.37
C TYR A 137 5.70 -6.75 9.75
N ASN A 138 5.98 -8.06 9.69
CA ASN A 138 7.29 -8.62 10.05
C ASN A 138 8.39 -8.12 9.11
N PHE A 139 8.14 -8.16 7.79
CA PHE A 139 9.11 -7.67 6.80
C PHE A 139 9.35 -6.17 6.93
N PHE A 140 8.28 -5.38 7.08
CA PHE A 140 8.38 -3.94 7.25
C PHE A 140 9.11 -3.56 8.54
N SER A 141 8.82 -4.23 9.65
CA SER A 141 9.52 -4.03 10.93
C SER A 141 11.00 -4.39 10.86
N ALA A 142 11.35 -5.44 10.11
CA ALA A 142 12.74 -5.81 9.87
C ALA A 142 13.47 -4.77 9.00
N LEU A 143 12.80 -4.25 7.96
CA LEU A 143 13.31 -3.18 7.11
C LEU A 143 13.60 -1.91 7.93
N LEU A 144 12.67 -1.48 8.79
CA LEU A 144 12.86 -0.32 9.68
C LEU A 144 14.09 -0.50 10.58
N ARG A 145 14.23 -1.68 11.22
CA ARG A 145 15.40 -1.97 12.08
C ARG A 145 16.71 -1.95 11.32
N LEU A 146 16.73 -2.42 10.07
CA LEU A 146 17.93 -2.43 9.23
C LEU A 146 18.25 -1.05 8.64
N ASN A 147 17.26 -0.16 8.53
CA ASN A 147 17.47 1.24 8.19
C ASN A 147 18.23 1.95 9.33
N GLU A 148 17.84 1.72 10.58
CA GLU A 148 18.53 2.26 11.76
C GLU A 148 19.88 1.58 12.05
N ASN A 149 19.93 0.25 11.94
CA ASN A 149 21.05 -0.59 12.32
C ASN A 149 21.45 -1.51 11.16
N TYR A 150 22.16 -0.95 10.19
CA TYR A 150 22.55 -1.66 8.98
C TYR A 150 23.30 -2.96 9.27
N ASN A 151 22.87 -4.04 8.60
CA ASN A 151 23.55 -5.33 8.61
C ASN A 151 23.34 -6.03 7.28
N GLU A 152 24.39 -6.12 6.47
CA GLU A 152 24.31 -6.64 5.10
C GLU A 152 23.80 -8.08 5.02
N ILE A 153 24.26 -8.96 5.93
CA ILE A 153 23.87 -10.37 5.95
C ILE A 153 22.36 -10.50 6.22
N LYS A 154 21.87 -9.77 7.23
CA LYS A 154 20.44 -9.74 7.57
C LYS A 154 19.61 -9.09 6.47
N LEU A 155 20.14 -8.07 5.79
CA LEU A 155 19.47 -7.39 4.67
C LEU A 155 19.33 -8.30 3.45
N LYS A 156 20.40 -9.01 3.06
CA LYS A 156 20.34 -10.01 1.98
C LYS A 156 19.38 -11.15 2.31
N LYS A 157 19.36 -11.59 3.57
CA LYS A 157 18.37 -12.57 4.04
C LYS A 157 16.94 -12.02 3.93
N LEU A 158 16.70 -10.79 4.39
CA LEU A 158 15.38 -10.15 4.31
C LEU A 158 14.90 -10.06 2.86
N LEU A 159 15.79 -9.70 1.93
CA LEU A 159 15.50 -9.63 0.50
C LEU A 159 15.07 -11.01 -0.04
N SER A 160 15.89 -12.04 0.18
CA SER A 160 15.58 -13.42 -0.23
C SER A 160 14.26 -13.93 0.36
N ASP A 161 14.03 -13.67 1.66
CA ASP A 161 12.80 -14.08 2.34
C ASP A 161 11.58 -13.36 1.73
N THR A 162 11.72 -12.07 1.39
CA THR A 162 10.66 -11.27 0.75
C THR A 162 10.36 -11.74 -0.68
N GLU A 163 11.40 -12.10 -1.45
CA GLU A 163 11.28 -12.63 -2.82
C GLU A 163 10.54 -13.96 -2.90
N SER A 164 10.62 -14.79 -1.84
CA SER A 164 9.98 -16.11 -1.79
C SER A 164 8.46 -16.10 -1.67
N ILE A 165 7.84 -14.95 -1.39
CA ILE A 165 6.42 -14.88 -1.04
C ILE A 165 5.52 -14.62 -2.26
N ASN A 166 4.31 -15.19 -2.26
CA ASN A 166 3.37 -15.16 -3.39
C ASN A 166 2.54 -13.87 -3.54
N TRP A 167 2.56 -12.94 -2.58
CA TRP A 167 1.79 -11.68 -2.67
C TRP A 167 2.57 -10.61 -3.44
N THR A 168 1.91 -9.72 -4.19
CA THR A 168 2.57 -8.98 -5.28
C THR A 168 2.79 -7.48 -5.05
N TRP A 169 1.77 -6.69 -4.65
CA TRP A 169 1.91 -5.22 -4.66
C TRP A 169 2.88 -4.64 -3.62
N ASN A 170 2.63 -4.80 -2.31
CA ASN A 170 3.58 -4.26 -1.31
C ASN A 170 4.91 -5.05 -1.29
N LYS A 171 4.99 -6.23 -1.94
CA LYS A 171 6.20 -7.05 -2.02
C LYS A 171 7.21 -6.35 -2.90
N ILE A 172 6.75 -5.88 -4.07
CA ILE A 172 7.56 -5.08 -4.99
C ILE A 172 8.15 -3.88 -4.25
N TRP A 173 7.32 -3.15 -3.50
CA TRP A 173 7.79 -1.99 -2.74
C TRP A 173 8.78 -2.37 -1.62
N LEU A 174 8.52 -3.44 -0.85
CA LEU A 174 9.46 -3.89 0.19
C LEU A 174 10.82 -4.31 -0.41
N ILE A 175 10.80 -5.00 -1.55
CA ILE A 175 12.02 -5.38 -2.29
C ILE A 175 12.76 -4.14 -2.75
N GLU A 176 12.07 -3.17 -3.36
CA GLU A 176 12.64 -1.89 -3.78
C GLU A 176 13.33 -1.19 -2.61
N LYS A 177 12.63 -0.97 -1.49
CA LYS A 177 13.21 -0.29 -0.32
C LYS A 177 14.34 -1.10 0.34
N THR A 178 14.26 -2.43 0.34
CA THR A 178 15.34 -3.29 0.85
C THR A 178 16.60 -3.16 -0.02
N ASN A 179 16.44 -3.08 -1.34
CA ASN A 179 17.54 -2.87 -2.28
C ASN A 179 18.16 -1.47 -2.15
N GLU A 180 17.38 -0.44 -1.86
CA GLU A 180 17.91 0.92 -1.62
C GLU A 180 18.88 0.99 -0.42
N LEU A 181 18.76 0.07 0.55
CA LEU A 181 19.68 -0.05 1.67
C LEU A 181 20.97 -0.81 1.33
N LEU A 182 21.01 -1.57 0.23
CA LEU A 182 22.25 -2.24 -0.18
C LEU A 182 23.28 -1.20 -0.62
N PRO A 183 24.56 -1.39 -0.27
CA PRO A 183 25.62 -0.52 -0.72
C PRO A 183 25.68 -0.61 -2.24
N VAL A 184 25.34 0.48 -2.92
CA VAL A 184 25.63 0.61 -4.35
C VAL A 184 27.14 0.46 -4.49
N SER A 185 27.60 -0.49 -5.30
CA SER A 185 29.00 -0.67 -5.65
C SER A 185 29.58 0.68 -6.12
N GLY A 186 30.21 1.42 -5.20
CA GLY A 186 30.92 2.67 -5.48
C GLY A 186 30.37 4.00 -4.90
N LYS A 187 29.30 4.07 -4.10
CA LYS A 187 28.94 5.33 -3.43
C LYS A 187 28.59 5.15 -1.95
N LYS A 188 29.41 5.76 -1.08
CA LYS A 188 29.10 5.98 0.35
C LYS A 188 27.77 6.74 0.46
N GLN A 189 26.77 6.15 1.10
CA GLN A 189 25.54 6.86 1.44
C GLN A 189 25.84 8.00 2.43
N PRO A 190 25.21 9.18 2.28
CA PRO A 190 25.17 10.14 3.38
C PRO A 190 24.25 9.56 4.46
N LEU A 191 24.76 9.50 5.69
CA LEU A 191 23.94 9.33 6.88
C LEU A 191 22.85 10.42 6.83
N LYS A 192 21.60 10.03 6.58
CA LYS A 192 20.46 10.90 6.89
C LYS A 192 20.46 11.05 8.41
N LYS A 193 21.00 12.19 8.87
CA LYS A 193 20.85 12.67 10.25
C LYS A 193 19.44 13.17 10.46
#